data_AF-A0A960WRB4-F1
#
_entry.id   AF-A0A960WRB4-F1
#
_cell.length_a   1.000
_cell.length_b   1.000
_cell.length_c   1.000
_cell.angle_alpha   90.00
_cell.angle_beta   90.00
_cell.angle_gamma   90.00
#
_symmetry.space_group_name_H-M   'P 1'
#
loop_
_entity.id
_entity.type
_entity.pdbx_description
1 polymer ?
#
loop_
_entity_poly.entity_id
_entity_poly.type
_entity_poly.pdbx_seq_one_letter_code
_entity_poly.pdbx_strand_id
1 'polypeptide(L)'
;MIDSTLFHRTARYLGLFAALAFFTANGIAQTPAGYRIETVPLPPGAVTILGLCHKPDGTLAVVSWEGAVWEYKNKTWTQFASDLMEPNGIYYDAKEQAYYVAQKPELTRLVDTNRDGVCDRYETVTAAFGISGEYHEYHYGPVVDSLGRKYASLNLASRGDFIVPDGKSEGTGGGNMAYNAPWRGWVYR
;
A
#
# COMPACT_ATOMS: atom_id res chain seq x y z
N MET A 1 -7.07 34.53 -55.61
CA MET A 1 -6.29 34.97 -54.45
C MET A 1 -7.12 36.02 -53.75
N ILE A 2 -7.40 35.79 -52.46
CA ILE A 2 -8.44 36.43 -51.65
C ILE A 2 -8.09 37.89 -51.37
N ASP A 3 -9.03 38.81 -51.53
CA ASP A 3 -9.22 39.91 -50.58
C ASP A 3 -10.64 40.50 -50.74
N SER A 4 -11.45 40.38 -49.69
CA SER A 4 -12.78 41.01 -49.61
C SER A 4 -12.94 41.59 -48.21
N THR A 5 -12.50 42.85 -48.11
CA THR A 5 -12.67 43.70 -46.94
C THR A 5 -14.11 44.20 -46.82
N LEU A 6 -14.56 44.26 -45.56
CA LEU A 6 -15.65 45.06 -45.00
C LEU A 6 -17.09 44.82 -45.49
N PHE A 7 -17.91 44.26 -44.61
CA PHE A 7 -19.28 44.77 -44.40
C PHE A 7 -19.57 44.95 -42.90
N HIS A 8 -20.19 46.08 -42.62
CA HIS A 8 -20.49 46.71 -41.35
C HIS A 8 -21.72 46.14 -40.62
N ARG A 9 -21.74 46.35 -39.28
CA ARG A 9 -22.93 46.46 -38.37
C ARG A 9 -23.63 45.12 -38.08
N THR A 10 -24.05 44.77 -36.86
CA THR A 10 -24.75 45.56 -35.84
C THR A 10 -24.77 44.80 -34.50
N ALA A 11 -24.92 45.56 -33.41
CA ALA A 11 -24.91 45.12 -32.02
C ALA A 11 -26.04 44.16 -31.59
N ARG A 12 -25.86 43.65 -30.36
CA ARG A 12 -26.81 43.05 -29.41
C ARG A 12 -26.81 41.52 -29.38
N TYR A 13 -26.12 40.95 -28.40
CA TYR A 13 -26.74 40.15 -27.33
C TYR A 13 -25.80 40.14 -26.11
N LEU A 14 -26.16 40.98 -25.14
CA LEU A 14 -25.65 40.95 -23.78
C LEU A 14 -26.38 39.79 -23.09
N GLY A 15 -25.75 38.62 -23.04
CA GLY A 15 -26.26 37.43 -22.34
C GLY A 15 -25.48 37.23 -21.05
N LEU A 16 -26.05 37.73 -19.96
CA LEU A 16 -25.55 37.66 -18.60
C LEU A 16 -25.39 36.18 -18.16
N PHE A 17 -24.19 35.61 -18.22
CA PHE A 17 -23.91 34.34 -17.55
C PHE A 17 -23.71 34.64 -16.06
N ALA A 18 -24.78 34.49 -15.29
CA ALA A 18 -24.71 34.44 -13.84
C ALA A 18 -23.91 33.18 -13.45
N ALA A 19 -22.64 33.37 -13.06
CA ALA A 19 -21.85 32.33 -12.44
C ALA A 19 -22.46 32.01 -11.07
N LEU A 20 -23.24 30.94 -11.00
CA LEU A 20 -23.68 30.36 -9.74
C LEU A 20 -22.46 29.68 -9.12
N ALA A 21 -21.73 30.41 -8.28
CA ALA A 21 -20.71 29.83 -7.43
C ALA A 21 -21.41 28.91 -6.42
N PHE A 22 -21.40 27.61 -6.70
CA PHE A 22 -21.68 26.61 -5.68
C PHE A 22 -20.55 26.70 -4.65
N PHE A 23 -20.85 27.30 -3.49
CA PHE A 23 -20.05 27.07 -2.30
C PHE A 23 -20.15 25.58 -1.96
N THR A 24 -19.14 24.79 -2.31
CA THR A 24 -18.93 23.52 -1.65
C THR A 24 -18.48 23.85 -0.23
N ALA A 25 -19.39 23.71 0.73
CA ALA A 25 -19.00 23.58 2.11
C ALA A 25 -18.13 22.31 2.20
N ASN A 26 -16.82 22.48 2.19
CA ASN A 26 -15.91 21.42 2.61
C ASN A 26 -16.25 21.13 4.07
N GLY A 27 -17.06 20.10 4.30
CA GLY A 27 -17.31 19.58 5.64
C GLY A 27 -15.97 19.09 6.18
N ILE A 28 -15.32 19.89 7.02
CA ILE A 28 -14.25 19.38 7.88
C ILE A 28 -14.95 18.39 8.79
N ALA A 29 -14.66 17.09 8.64
CA ALA A 29 -15.11 16.08 9.57
C ALA A 29 -14.70 16.55 10.98
N GLN A 30 -15.68 16.84 11.83
CA GLN A 30 -15.41 17.34 13.17
C GLN A 30 -14.77 16.21 13.98
N THR A 31 -13.55 16.40 14.46
CA THR A 31 -12.88 15.45 15.36
C THR A 31 -13.79 15.20 16.57
N PRO A 32 -14.11 13.93 16.91
CA PRO A 32 -14.96 13.63 18.05
C PRO A 32 -14.39 14.23 19.36
N ALA A 33 -15.28 14.62 20.27
CA ALA A 33 -14.86 15.16 21.56
C ALA A 33 -13.95 14.17 22.30
N GLY A 34 -12.84 14.66 22.86
CA GLY A 34 -11.83 13.84 23.54
C GLY A 34 -10.73 13.29 22.62
N TYR A 35 -10.81 13.48 21.31
CA TYR A 35 -9.77 13.08 20.36
C TYR A 35 -9.00 14.28 19.81
N ARG A 36 -7.72 14.06 19.51
CA ARG A 36 -6.86 14.99 18.78
C ARG A 36 -6.34 14.27 17.53
N ILE A 37 -6.41 14.94 16.38
CA ILE A 37 -5.77 14.49 15.15
C ILE A 37 -4.42 15.18 15.03
N GLU A 38 -3.37 14.40 14.81
CA GLU A 38 -2.03 14.90 14.52
C GLU A 38 -1.56 14.33 13.18
N THR A 39 -1.07 15.22 12.32
CA THR A 39 -0.48 14.81 11.04
C THR A 39 0.99 14.50 11.27
N VAL A 40 1.38 13.25 11.01
CA VAL A 40 2.79 12.86 10.89
C VAL A 40 3.20 13.02 9.42
N PRO A 41 4.26 13.79 9.09
CA PRO A 41 4.73 13.89 7.72
C PRO A 41 5.19 12.53 7.21
N LEU A 42 5.07 12.27 5.91
CA LEU A 42 5.59 11.04 5.32
C LEU A 42 7.13 10.99 5.44
N PRO A 43 7.73 9.78 5.49
CA PRO A 43 9.17 9.63 5.35
C PRO A 43 9.68 10.27 4.03
N PRO A 44 10.94 10.71 3.97
CA PRO A 44 11.51 11.29 2.76
C PRO A 44 11.35 10.36 1.54
N GLY A 45 10.77 10.88 0.46
CA GLY A 45 10.57 10.15 -0.79
C GLY A 45 9.37 9.18 -0.81
N ALA A 46 8.72 8.92 0.34
CA ALA A 46 7.55 8.08 0.40
C ALA A 46 6.31 8.81 -0.11
N VAL A 47 5.55 8.18 -1.01
CA VAL A 47 4.27 8.69 -1.52
C VAL A 47 3.10 8.16 -0.68
N THR A 48 3.21 6.95 -0.15
CA THR A 48 2.16 6.33 0.67
C THR A 48 2.71 5.30 1.64
N ILE A 49 1.93 5.00 2.68
CA ILE A 49 2.20 3.98 3.70
C ILE A 49 1.22 2.83 3.51
N LEU A 50 1.74 1.60 3.50
CA LEU A 50 0.97 0.37 3.23
C LEU A 50 0.83 -0.53 4.46
N GLY A 51 1.51 -0.20 5.56
CA GLY A 51 1.42 -0.93 6.81
C GLY A 51 2.16 -0.22 7.92
N LEU A 52 1.77 -0.47 9.16
CA LEU A 52 2.40 0.10 10.35
C LEU A 52 2.34 -0.85 11.53
N CYS A 53 3.30 -0.70 12.45
CA CYS A 53 3.29 -1.34 13.77
C CYS A 53 4.05 -0.49 14.79
N HIS A 54 3.96 -0.85 16.07
CA HIS A 54 4.70 -0.18 17.14
C HIS A 54 5.73 -1.13 17.76
N LYS A 55 6.91 -0.58 18.07
CA LYS A 55 7.88 -1.21 18.98
C LYS A 55 7.48 -0.95 20.44
N PRO A 56 7.93 -1.79 21.39
CA PRO A 56 7.69 -1.59 22.82
C PRO A 56 8.22 -0.26 23.37
N ASP A 57 9.24 0.33 22.72
CA ASP A 57 9.83 1.60 23.11
C ASP A 57 9.08 2.83 22.59
N GLY A 58 7.91 2.63 21.96
CA GLY A 58 7.06 3.68 21.40
C GLY A 58 7.45 4.11 19.97
N THR A 59 8.45 3.49 19.36
CA THR A 59 8.78 3.75 17.94
C THR A 59 7.64 3.28 17.04
N LEU A 60 7.18 4.15 16.13
CA LEU A 60 6.25 3.78 15.06
C LEU A 60 7.07 3.31 13.85
N ALA A 61 6.85 2.08 13.42
CA ALA A 61 7.45 1.54 12.21
C ALA A 61 6.40 1.47 11.09
N VAL A 62 6.79 1.83 9.88
CA VAL A 62 5.91 1.83 8.71
C VAL A 62 6.61 1.18 7.51
N VAL A 63 5.82 0.60 6.61
CA VAL A 63 6.27 0.22 5.27
C VAL A 63 5.70 1.18 4.24
N SER A 64 6.54 1.68 3.34
CA SER A 64 6.13 2.55 2.24
C SER A 64 5.97 1.76 0.94
N TRP A 65 5.21 2.32 -0.02
CA TRP A 65 5.02 1.71 -1.34
C TRP A 65 6.34 1.45 -2.08
N GLU A 66 7.32 2.31 -1.86
CA GLU A 66 8.66 2.25 -2.47
C GLU A 66 9.53 1.10 -1.94
N GLY A 67 9.01 0.27 -1.02
CA GLY A 67 9.72 -0.92 -0.55
C GLY A 67 10.63 -0.67 0.64
N ALA A 68 10.40 0.40 1.40
CA ALA A 68 11.23 0.75 2.55
C ALA A 68 10.48 0.55 3.88
N VAL A 69 11.22 0.13 4.91
CA VAL A 69 10.78 0.20 6.31
C VAL A 69 11.36 1.46 6.93
N TRP A 70 10.52 2.28 7.54
CA TRP A 70 10.91 3.50 8.23
C TRP A 70 10.52 3.45 9.70
N GLU A 71 11.39 3.92 10.58
CA GLU A 71 11.11 4.14 12.00
C GLU A 71 10.91 5.63 12.27
N TYR A 72 9.82 5.98 12.97
CA TYR A 72 9.53 7.32 13.47
C TYR A 72 9.71 7.35 14.98
N LYS A 73 10.67 8.15 15.42
CA LYS A 73 10.96 8.37 16.84
C LYS A 73 11.38 9.81 17.06
N ASN A 74 10.87 10.44 18.12
CA ASN A 74 11.22 11.83 18.47
C ASN A 74 11.03 12.83 17.31
N LYS A 75 9.99 12.64 16.49
CA LYS A 75 9.69 13.43 15.29
C LYS A 75 10.69 13.32 14.14
N THR A 76 11.52 12.28 14.15
CA THR A 76 12.50 12.00 13.11
C THR A 76 12.21 10.66 12.46
N TRP A 77 12.27 10.63 11.13
CA TRP A 77 12.25 9.41 10.34
C TRP A 77 13.67 8.89 10.12
N THR A 78 13.85 7.58 10.26
CA THR A 78 15.09 6.87 9.92
C THR A 78 14.75 5.62 9.13
N GLN A 79 15.46 5.38 8.03
CA GLN A 79 15.22 4.19 7.21
C GLN A 79 15.87 3.00 7.89
N PHE A 80 15.08 1.96 8.15
CA PHE A 80 15.55 0.70 8.73
C PHE A 80 15.89 -0.32 7.65
N ALA A 81 15.07 -0.44 6.60
CA ALA A 81 15.24 -1.41 5.52
C ALA A 81 14.78 -0.84 4.16
N SER A 82 15.20 -1.46 3.06
CA SER A 82 14.84 -1.12 1.68
C SER A 82 14.66 -2.37 0.82
N ASP A 83 14.35 -2.17 -0.47
CA ASP A 83 14.36 -3.21 -1.50
C ASP A 83 13.31 -4.31 -1.31
N LEU A 84 12.20 -4.00 -0.62
CA LEU A 84 11.05 -4.88 -0.48
C LEU A 84 10.07 -4.67 -1.64
N MET A 85 9.54 -5.75 -2.19
CA MET A 85 8.60 -5.68 -3.32
C MET A 85 7.15 -5.49 -2.85
N GLU A 86 6.63 -4.27 -2.98
CA GLU A 86 5.24 -3.91 -2.62
C GLU A 86 4.83 -4.44 -1.22
N PRO A 87 5.50 -3.99 -0.13
CA PRO A 87 5.21 -4.45 1.22
C PRO A 87 3.85 -3.94 1.70
N ASN A 88 2.94 -4.85 2.07
CA ASN A 88 1.55 -4.54 2.42
C ASN A 88 1.19 -4.92 3.87
N GLY A 89 2.20 -4.87 4.73
CA GLY A 89 2.03 -4.93 6.18
C GLY A 89 3.32 -5.30 6.89
N ILE A 90 3.36 -4.99 8.18
CA ILE A 90 4.55 -5.12 9.02
C ILE A 90 4.13 -5.45 10.45
N TYR A 91 4.94 -6.28 11.12
CA TYR A 91 4.81 -6.60 12.53
C TYR A 91 6.18 -6.64 13.19
N TYR A 92 6.32 -6.08 14.38
CA TYR A 92 7.53 -6.19 15.18
C TYR A 92 7.39 -7.29 16.23
N ASP A 93 8.25 -8.30 16.16
CA ASP A 93 8.32 -9.36 17.16
C ASP A 93 9.31 -8.98 18.27
N ALA A 94 8.78 -8.57 19.42
CA ALA A 94 9.61 -8.15 20.54
C ALA A 94 10.45 -9.29 21.16
N LYS A 95 10.06 -10.56 21.00
CA LYS A 95 10.85 -11.69 21.53
C LYS A 95 12.04 -11.96 20.62
N GLU A 96 11.82 -11.86 19.31
CA GLU A 96 12.87 -12.09 18.32
C GLU A 96 13.68 -10.85 17.96
N GLN A 97 13.22 -9.67 18.40
CA GLN A 97 13.80 -8.36 18.07
C GLN A 97 13.92 -8.14 16.55
N ALA A 98 12.89 -8.54 15.81
CA ALA A 98 12.89 -8.53 14.34
C ALA A 98 11.56 -8.05 13.79
N TYR A 99 11.57 -7.49 12.57
CA TYR A 99 10.34 -7.22 11.85
C TYR A 99 9.97 -8.40 10.96
N TYR A 100 8.68 -8.58 10.77
CA TYR A 100 8.09 -9.47 9.78
C TYR A 100 7.29 -8.62 8.81
N VAL A 101 7.66 -8.66 7.53
CA VAL A 101 7.04 -7.85 6.48
C VAL A 101 6.42 -8.77 5.44
N ALA A 102 5.14 -8.56 5.17
CA ALA A 102 4.45 -9.19 4.06
C ALA A 102 4.77 -8.41 2.79
N GLN A 103 5.77 -8.88 2.03
CA GLN A 103 6.04 -8.39 0.68
C GLN A 103 5.45 -9.34 -0.35
N LYS A 104 5.22 -8.86 -1.58
CA LYS A 104 4.50 -9.60 -2.61
C LYS A 104 4.99 -11.05 -2.81
N PRO A 105 6.31 -11.34 -2.86
CA PRO A 105 6.80 -12.70 -3.07
C PRO A 105 6.87 -13.57 -1.81
N GLU A 106 6.93 -12.99 -0.61
CA GLU A 106 7.27 -13.73 0.60
C GLU A 106 6.90 -13.01 1.89
N LEU A 107 6.85 -13.78 2.99
CA LEU A 107 7.00 -13.22 4.33
C LEU A 107 8.49 -13.14 4.65
N THR A 108 8.97 -11.94 4.91
CA THR A 108 10.39 -11.70 5.18
C THR A 108 10.59 -11.27 6.63
N ARG A 109 11.55 -11.89 7.29
CA ARG A 109 12.05 -11.50 8.60
C ARG A 109 13.25 -10.59 8.41
N LEU A 110 13.19 -9.38 8.97
CA LEU A 110 14.22 -8.36 8.90
C LEU A 110 14.91 -8.25 10.25
N VAL A 111 16.24 -8.38 10.24
CA VAL A 111 17.04 -8.47 11.46
C VAL A 111 18.15 -7.43 11.43
N ASP A 112 18.17 -6.58 12.45
CA ASP A 112 19.31 -5.76 12.84
C ASP A 112 20.13 -6.56 13.86
N THR A 113 21.28 -7.06 13.41
CA THR A 113 22.12 -7.96 14.20
C THR A 113 23.10 -7.22 15.11
N ASN A 114 23.45 -5.99 14.75
CA ASN A 114 24.45 -5.18 15.44
C ASN A 114 23.82 -4.08 16.34
N ARG A 115 22.50 -3.86 16.22
CA ARG A 115 21.67 -2.89 16.95
C ARG A 115 21.97 -1.43 16.62
N ASP A 116 22.38 -1.14 15.39
CA ASP A 116 22.63 0.22 14.92
C ASP A 116 21.38 0.92 14.36
N GLY A 117 20.24 0.22 14.30
CA GLY A 117 18.99 0.74 13.77
C GLY A 117 18.83 0.53 12.26
N VAL A 118 19.67 -0.31 11.64
CA VAL A 118 19.62 -0.68 10.23
C VAL A 118 19.50 -2.19 10.09
N CYS A 119 18.70 -2.64 9.12
CA CYS A 119 18.54 -4.05 8.80
C CYS A 119 19.83 -4.61 8.17
N ASP A 120 20.42 -5.61 8.82
CA ASP A 120 21.58 -6.34 8.30
C ASP A 120 21.18 -7.55 7.44
N ARG A 121 20.05 -8.18 7.76
CA ARG A 121 19.65 -9.48 7.18
C ARG A 121 18.18 -9.54 6.82
N TYR A 122 17.92 -10.01 5.59
CA TYR A 122 16.61 -10.31 5.05
C TYR A 122 16.49 -11.84 4.96
N GLU A 123 15.60 -12.42 5.74
CA GLU A 123 15.41 -13.86 5.82
C GLU A 123 14.00 -14.22 5.31
N THR A 124 13.93 -15.01 4.24
CA THR A 124 12.67 -15.57 3.77
C THR A 124 12.12 -16.55 4.83
N VAL A 125 10.98 -16.20 5.43
CA VAL A 125 10.26 -17.10 6.35
C VAL A 125 9.47 -18.11 5.54
N THR A 126 8.78 -17.64 4.50
CA THR A 126 8.11 -18.49 3.52
C THR A 126 7.85 -17.74 2.21
N ALA A 127 8.04 -18.44 1.11
CA ALA A 127 7.65 -18.03 -0.25
C ALA A 127 6.81 -19.14 -0.94
N ALA A 128 6.26 -20.08 -0.17
CA ALA A 128 5.63 -21.30 -0.69
C ALA A 128 4.35 -21.07 -1.51
N PHE A 129 3.82 -19.85 -1.50
CA PHE A 129 2.66 -19.43 -2.28
C PHE A 129 2.98 -18.91 -3.68
N GLY A 130 4.23 -18.52 -3.94
CA GLY A 130 4.62 -18.03 -5.26
C GLY A 130 3.85 -16.79 -5.74
N ILE A 131 4.28 -16.27 -6.88
CA ILE A 131 3.67 -15.12 -7.57
C ILE A 131 3.62 -15.46 -9.06
N SER A 132 2.53 -15.13 -9.76
CA SER A 132 2.47 -15.26 -11.22
C SER A 132 3.00 -14.03 -11.95
N GLY A 133 3.23 -12.93 -11.23
CA GLY A 133 3.64 -11.64 -11.79
C GLY A 133 2.46 -10.77 -12.23
N GLU A 134 1.24 -11.17 -11.88
CA GLU A 134 0.03 -10.40 -12.20
C GLU A 134 -0.16 -9.27 -11.19
N TYR A 135 -0.88 -8.23 -11.59
CA TYR A 135 -0.96 -6.99 -10.81
C TYR A 135 -1.51 -7.20 -9.40
N HIS A 136 -2.70 -7.83 -9.28
CA HIS A 136 -3.49 -7.83 -8.05
C HIS A 136 -3.08 -8.91 -7.01
N GLU A 137 -1.84 -9.41 -7.09
CA GLU A 137 -1.32 -10.47 -6.20
C GLU A 137 -0.79 -9.94 -4.85
N TYR A 138 -1.57 -9.15 -4.13
CA TYR A 138 -1.16 -8.58 -2.85
C TYR A 138 -1.00 -9.61 -1.73
N HIS A 139 -0.14 -9.27 -0.76
CA HIS A 139 0.17 -10.05 0.42
C HIS A 139 0.03 -9.15 1.66
N TYR A 140 -1.08 -9.28 2.41
CA TYR A 140 -1.39 -8.39 3.53
C TYR A 140 -1.14 -9.03 4.89
N GLY A 141 -0.66 -8.22 5.84
CA GLY A 141 -0.34 -8.63 7.21
C GLY A 141 1.17 -8.57 7.50
N PRO A 142 1.72 -9.39 8.41
CA PRO A 142 1.00 -10.37 9.22
C PRO A 142 0.28 -9.73 10.41
N VAL A 143 -0.74 -10.43 10.91
CA VAL A 143 -1.27 -10.24 12.26
C VAL A 143 -0.87 -11.44 13.12
N VAL A 144 -0.75 -11.24 14.42
CA VAL A 144 -0.23 -12.26 15.34
C VAL A 144 -1.23 -12.55 16.44
N ASP A 145 -1.46 -13.84 16.72
CA ASP A 145 -2.35 -14.25 17.80
C ASP A 145 -1.64 -14.38 19.15
N SER A 146 -2.39 -14.70 20.20
CA SER A 146 -1.87 -14.86 21.57
C SER A 146 -0.86 -16.00 21.74
N LEU A 147 -0.75 -16.92 20.76
CA LEU A 147 0.24 -17.99 20.76
C LEU A 147 1.49 -17.63 19.94
N GLY A 148 1.57 -16.41 19.39
CA GLY A 148 2.68 -15.93 18.58
C GLY A 148 2.65 -16.41 17.12
N ARG A 149 1.52 -16.93 16.65
CA ARG A 149 1.37 -17.50 15.31
C ARG A 149 1.01 -16.37 14.33
N LYS A 150 1.63 -16.36 13.16
CA LYS A 150 1.60 -15.24 12.22
C LYS A 150 0.66 -15.57 11.06
N TYR A 151 -0.37 -14.76 10.87
CA TYR A 151 -1.37 -14.94 9.82
C TYR A 151 -1.26 -13.83 8.80
N ALA A 152 -1.31 -14.17 7.52
CA ALA A 152 -1.36 -13.21 6.45
C ALA A 152 -2.28 -13.71 5.33
N SER A 153 -2.86 -12.78 4.58
CA SER A 153 -3.78 -13.09 3.49
C SER A 153 -3.12 -12.83 2.14
N LEU A 154 -3.37 -13.73 1.20
CA LEU A 154 -2.94 -13.64 -0.18
C LEU A 154 -4.15 -13.30 -1.03
N ASN A 155 -4.11 -12.20 -1.76
CA ASN A 155 -5.18 -11.88 -2.70
C ASN A 155 -5.11 -12.78 -3.95
N LEU A 156 -6.24 -12.87 -4.65
CA LEU A 156 -6.31 -13.42 -6.01
C LEU A 156 -5.58 -12.49 -6.99
N ALA A 157 -5.08 -13.05 -8.09
CA ALA A 157 -4.50 -12.29 -9.19
C ALA A 157 -5.59 -11.63 -10.06
N SER A 158 -5.26 -10.57 -10.80
CA SER A 158 -6.15 -9.98 -11.81
C SER A 158 -5.71 -10.47 -13.18
N ARG A 159 -6.53 -11.26 -13.89
CA ARG A 159 -6.15 -11.81 -15.20
C ARG A 159 -7.31 -11.83 -16.18
N GLY A 160 -6.98 -11.72 -17.46
CA GLY A 160 -7.91 -11.88 -18.59
C GLY A 160 -8.21 -13.33 -18.95
N ASP A 161 -7.22 -14.24 -18.86
CA ASP A 161 -7.37 -15.70 -19.08
C ASP A 161 -6.66 -16.45 -17.95
N PHE A 162 -7.14 -17.56 -17.39
CA PHE A 162 -6.46 -18.26 -16.26
C PHE A 162 -6.30 -19.78 -16.45
N ILE A 163 -5.20 -20.34 -15.92
CA ILE A 163 -4.93 -21.78 -15.77
C ILE A 163 -4.80 -22.06 -14.28
N VAL A 164 -5.58 -23.01 -13.75
CA VAL A 164 -5.51 -23.36 -12.33
C VAL A 164 -4.53 -24.52 -12.13
N PRO A 165 -3.52 -24.38 -11.25
CA PRO A 165 -2.73 -25.50 -10.77
C PRO A 165 -3.61 -26.41 -9.87
N ASP A 166 -4.27 -27.41 -10.47
CA ASP A 166 -5.00 -28.53 -9.83
C ASP A 166 -5.92 -29.30 -10.81
N GLY A 167 -5.87 -29.02 -12.12
CA GLY A 167 -6.66 -29.73 -13.13
C GLY A 167 -8.06 -29.16 -13.36
N LYS A 168 -8.36 -27.95 -12.85
CA LYS A 168 -9.59 -27.23 -13.21
C LYS A 168 -9.49 -26.62 -14.62
N SER A 169 -10.65 -26.43 -15.25
CA SER A 169 -10.77 -25.90 -16.61
C SER A 169 -10.28 -24.45 -16.72
N GLU A 170 -9.63 -24.14 -17.84
CA GLU A 170 -9.25 -22.78 -18.23
C GLU A 170 -10.47 -21.90 -18.49
N GLY A 171 -10.34 -20.57 -18.35
CA GLY A 171 -11.43 -19.62 -18.60
C GLY A 171 -10.95 -18.21 -18.93
N THR A 172 -11.82 -17.44 -19.61
CA THR A 172 -11.60 -16.07 -20.08
C THR A 172 -12.53 -15.10 -19.34
N GLY A 173 -11.99 -14.00 -18.79
CA GLY A 173 -12.76 -12.81 -18.45
C GLY A 173 -11.88 -11.63 -18.01
N GLY A 174 -12.08 -10.47 -18.65
CA GLY A 174 -11.39 -9.25 -18.29
C GLY A 174 -11.84 -8.71 -16.92
N GLY A 175 -10.88 -8.50 -16.01
CA GLY A 175 -11.16 -8.00 -14.66
C GLY A 175 -11.58 -9.07 -13.64
N ASN A 176 -11.43 -10.35 -13.97
CA ASN A 176 -11.74 -11.45 -13.05
C ASN A 176 -10.58 -11.71 -12.08
N MET A 177 -10.94 -11.85 -10.80
CA MET A 177 -10.03 -12.30 -9.74
C MET A 177 -9.80 -13.81 -9.86
N ALA A 178 -8.57 -14.23 -10.10
CA ALA A 178 -8.22 -15.61 -10.42
C ALA A 178 -7.10 -16.20 -9.56
N TYR A 179 -7.09 -17.52 -9.45
CA TYR A 179 -6.04 -18.29 -8.77
C TYR A 179 -4.94 -18.63 -9.78
N ASN A 180 -3.87 -17.84 -9.83
CA ASN A 180 -2.79 -17.98 -10.82
C ASN A 180 -1.46 -18.46 -10.23
N ALA A 181 -1.37 -18.54 -8.91
CA ALA A 181 -0.25 -19.09 -8.17
C ALA A 181 -0.77 -19.85 -6.94
N PRO A 182 0.01 -20.78 -6.38
CA PRO A 182 -0.39 -21.53 -5.19
C PRO A 182 -0.93 -20.62 -4.08
N TRP A 183 -2.02 -21.06 -3.44
CA TRP A 183 -2.61 -20.41 -2.26
C TRP A 183 -3.11 -18.97 -2.44
N ARG A 184 -3.13 -18.40 -3.66
CA ARG A 184 -3.78 -17.11 -3.91
C ARG A 184 -5.26 -17.15 -3.50
N GLY A 185 -5.75 -16.14 -2.80
CA GLY A 185 -7.09 -16.11 -2.21
C GLY A 185 -7.22 -16.80 -0.84
N TRP A 186 -6.14 -17.31 -0.26
CA TRP A 186 -6.14 -17.96 1.06
C TRP A 186 -5.47 -17.12 2.14
N VAL A 187 -5.75 -17.47 3.39
CA VAL A 187 -5.00 -17.03 4.57
C VAL A 187 -4.11 -18.18 5.02
N TYR A 188 -2.83 -17.92 5.24
CA TYR A 188 -1.91 -18.89 5.84
C TYR A 188 -1.66 -18.57 7.32
N ARG A 189 -1.05 -19.53 8.02
CA ARG A 189 -0.66 -19.47 9.43
C ARG A 189 0.73 -20.05 9.62
#